data_AF-A0A938MLT9-F1
#
_entry.id   AF-A0A938MLT9-F1
#
_cell.length_a   1.000
_cell.length_b   1.000
_cell.length_c   1.000
_cell.angle_alpha   90.00
_cell.angle_beta   90.00
_cell.angle_gamma   90.00
#
_symmetry.space_group_name_H-M   'P 1'
#
loop_
_entity.id
_entity.type
_entity.pdbx_description
1 polymer ?
#
loop_
_entity_poly.entity_id
_entity_poly.type
_entity_poly.pdbx_seq_one_letter_code
_entity_poly.pdbx_strand_id
1 'polypeptide(L)'
;MTYPLLVLTLAVSLAVASTVNAADAKKLADETALLKSLEITPGQLKPLVLDTKLVEDGKAAAVICHAADPAWREAAALIQKAVAEATGVMLPMKTEAELSFEQADSQNVILLGHLDNNRHVARLYHNFFVCLDVGFTGRNGYEMRSVHDPFGTKHNYILASGSFA
;
A
#
# COMPACT_ATOMS: atom_id res chain seq x y z
N MET A 1 39.07 34.34 -59.39
CA MET A 1 38.65 34.82 -58.06
C MET A 1 37.17 35.13 -58.16
N THR A 2 36.23 34.29 -57.72
CA THR A 2 35.67 34.36 -56.35
C THR A 2 34.62 33.24 -56.20
N TYR A 3 34.98 32.10 -55.58
CA TYR A 3 34.03 31.16 -54.99
C TYR A 3 34.25 30.85 -53.47
N PRO A 4 34.95 31.68 -52.67
CA PRO A 4 35.14 31.36 -51.25
C PRO A 4 33.85 31.54 -50.42
N LEU A 5 32.96 32.45 -50.82
CA LEU A 5 31.79 32.83 -50.01
C LEU A 5 30.68 31.76 -50.01
N LEU A 6 30.47 31.07 -51.14
CA LEU A 6 29.42 30.05 -51.32
C LEU A 6 29.78 28.72 -50.64
N VAL A 7 31.07 28.35 -50.66
CA VAL A 7 31.59 27.17 -49.96
C VAL A 7 31.53 27.39 -48.43
N LEU A 8 31.83 28.61 -47.97
CA LEU A 8 31.76 28.96 -46.55
C LEU A 8 30.31 28.93 -46.03
N THR A 9 29.34 29.41 -46.80
CA THR A 9 27.92 29.38 -46.40
C THR A 9 27.36 27.96 -46.36
N LEU A 10 27.70 27.09 -47.32
CA LEU A 10 27.27 25.69 -47.30
C LEU A 10 27.91 24.91 -46.13
N ALA A 11 29.20 25.15 -45.85
CA ALA A 11 29.90 24.53 -44.74
C ALA A 11 29.34 24.95 -43.37
N VAL A 12 29.00 26.24 -43.21
CA VAL A 12 28.33 26.74 -41.99
C VAL A 12 26.92 26.14 -41.84
N SER A 13 26.16 26.02 -42.94
CA SER A 13 24.82 25.43 -42.93
C SER A 13 24.84 23.95 -42.52
N LEU A 14 25.80 23.18 -43.06
CA LEU A 14 26.02 21.78 -42.71
C LEU A 14 26.50 21.63 -41.25
N ALA A 15 27.40 22.50 -40.80
CA ALA A 15 27.87 22.50 -39.41
C ALA A 15 26.72 22.77 -38.42
N VAL A 16 25.87 23.77 -38.68
CA VAL A 16 24.73 24.10 -37.82
C VAL A 16 23.67 22.98 -37.81
N ALA A 17 23.38 22.36 -38.95
CA ALA A 17 22.45 21.21 -39.00
C ALA A 17 23.00 20.00 -38.23
N SER A 18 24.30 19.73 -38.32
CA SER A 18 24.95 18.61 -37.60
C SER A 18 25.04 18.84 -36.09
N THR A 19 25.22 20.08 -35.62
CA THR A 19 25.25 20.39 -34.18
C THR A 19 23.88 20.34 -33.53
N VAL A 20 22.82 20.77 -34.22
CA VAL A 20 21.43 20.67 -33.72
C VAL A 20 21.03 19.19 -33.57
N ASN A 21 21.31 18.35 -34.58
CA ASN A 21 21.00 16.92 -34.54
C ASN A 21 21.79 16.17 -33.45
N ALA A 22 23.03 16.58 -33.17
CA ALA A 22 23.85 16.00 -32.10
C ALA A 22 23.40 16.46 -30.70
N ALA A 23 22.92 17.70 -30.55
CA ALA A 23 22.36 18.20 -29.29
C ALA A 23 21.06 17.46 -28.92
N ASP A 24 20.20 17.19 -29.91
CA ASP A 24 18.98 16.40 -29.72
C ASP A 24 19.29 14.93 -29.40
N ALA A 25 20.31 14.33 -30.04
CA ALA A 25 20.75 12.97 -29.73
C ALA A 25 21.35 12.85 -28.31
N LYS A 26 22.16 13.82 -27.88
CA LYS A 26 22.72 13.85 -26.52
C LYS A 26 21.62 14.01 -25.48
N LYS A 27 20.67 14.93 -25.71
CA LYS A 27 19.52 15.13 -24.82
C LYS A 27 18.70 13.85 -24.69
N LEU A 28 18.41 13.17 -25.80
CA LEU A 28 17.68 11.91 -25.79
C LEU A 28 18.44 10.81 -25.03
N ALA A 29 19.77 10.73 -25.18
CA ALA A 29 20.59 9.78 -24.44
C ALA A 29 20.60 10.08 -22.93
N ASP A 30 20.71 11.35 -22.55
CA ASP A 30 20.68 11.80 -21.15
C ASP A 30 19.30 11.50 -20.51
N GLU A 31 18.20 11.78 -21.22
CA GLU A 31 16.83 11.46 -20.78
C GLU A 31 16.61 9.94 -20.66
N THR A 32 17.12 9.16 -21.61
CA THR A 32 17.04 7.68 -21.56
C THR A 32 17.82 7.13 -20.36
N ALA A 33 19.01 7.67 -20.09
CA ALA A 33 19.82 7.28 -18.94
C ALA A 33 19.14 7.65 -17.61
N LEU A 34 18.49 8.81 -17.56
CA LEU A 34 17.70 9.23 -16.40
C LEU A 34 16.48 8.33 -16.18
N LEU A 35 15.71 8.03 -17.22
CA LEU A 35 14.56 7.12 -17.11
C LEU A 35 14.99 5.74 -16.61
N LYS A 36 16.11 5.23 -17.13
CA LYS A 36 16.68 3.95 -16.69
C LYS A 36 17.18 3.98 -15.24
N SER A 37 17.68 5.12 -14.74
CA SER A 37 18.11 5.24 -13.35
C SER A 37 16.94 5.37 -12.36
N LEU A 38 15.78 5.82 -12.84
CA LEU A 38 14.54 5.92 -12.09
C LEU A 38 13.68 4.64 -12.16
N GLU A 39 14.09 3.66 -12.98
CA GLU A 39 13.39 2.39 -13.13
C GLU A 39 13.42 1.60 -11.81
N ILE A 40 12.23 1.24 -11.33
CA ILE A 40 12.08 0.34 -10.17
C ILE A 40 12.27 -1.09 -10.66
N THR A 41 13.36 -1.71 -10.26
CA THR A 41 13.67 -3.10 -10.59
C THR A 41 12.95 -4.07 -9.63
N PRO A 42 12.70 -5.33 -10.04
CA PRO A 42 12.05 -6.31 -9.18
C PRO A 42 12.74 -6.52 -7.81
N GLY A 43 14.06 -6.36 -7.72
CA GLY A 43 14.81 -6.48 -6.46
C GLY A 43 14.62 -5.31 -5.50
N GLN A 44 14.05 -4.20 -5.96
CA GLN A 44 13.70 -3.03 -5.14
C GLN A 44 12.25 -3.10 -4.64
N LEU A 45 11.45 -4.03 -5.15
CA LEU A 45 10.07 -4.21 -4.73
C LEU A 45 10.02 -4.85 -3.34
N LYS A 46 9.03 -4.45 -2.54
CA LYS A 46 8.73 -5.16 -1.30
C LYS A 46 8.31 -6.61 -1.58
N PRO A 47 8.60 -7.57 -0.68
CA PRO A 47 8.09 -8.93 -0.81
C PRO A 47 6.57 -8.95 -0.94
N LEU A 48 6.06 -9.86 -1.78
CA LEU A 48 4.62 -10.12 -1.85
C LEU A 48 4.21 -10.99 -0.66
N VAL A 49 3.55 -10.38 0.33
CA VAL A 49 3.01 -11.07 1.50
C VAL A 49 1.60 -11.55 1.20
N LEU A 50 1.50 -12.61 0.40
CA LEU A 50 0.21 -13.14 -0.08
C LEU A 50 -0.56 -13.92 0.98
N ASP A 51 0.17 -14.62 1.86
CA ASP A 51 -0.42 -15.44 2.91
C ASP A 51 -0.65 -14.63 4.19
N THR A 52 -1.91 -14.54 4.62
CA THR A 52 -2.27 -13.95 5.92
C THR A 52 -2.47 -15.05 6.96
N LYS A 53 -1.41 -15.39 7.69
CA LYS A 53 -1.46 -16.41 8.73
C LYS A 53 -2.28 -15.92 9.93
N LEU A 54 -3.44 -16.52 10.15
CA LEU A 54 -4.26 -16.27 11.35
C LEU A 54 -3.83 -17.19 12.51
N VAL A 55 -3.46 -18.43 12.18
CA VAL A 55 -3.00 -19.46 13.09
C VAL A 55 -1.76 -20.12 12.49
N GLU A 56 -0.74 -20.32 13.30
CA GLU A 56 0.52 -20.99 12.93
C GLU A 56 0.93 -21.93 14.06
N ASP A 57 1.27 -23.17 13.73
CA ASP A 57 1.68 -24.22 14.69
C ASP A 57 0.71 -24.40 15.87
N GLY A 58 -0.60 -24.31 15.59
CA GLY A 58 -1.65 -24.43 16.61
C GLY A 58 -1.74 -23.25 17.58
N LYS A 59 -1.11 -22.11 17.25
CA LYS A 59 -1.10 -20.89 18.06
C LYS A 59 -1.62 -19.71 17.24
N ALA A 60 -2.19 -18.72 17.93
CA ALA A 60 -2.62 -17.49 17.28
C ALA A 60 -1.42 -16.76 16.67
N ALA A 61 -1.51 -16.43 15.38
CA ALA A 61 -0.55 -15.64 14.61
C ALA A 61 -1.13 -14.27 14.19
N ALA A 62 -2.36 -13.98 14.63
CA ALA A 62 -3.06 -12.74 14.40
C ALA A 62 -3.82 -12.27 15.64
N VAL A 63 -4.18 -11.00 15.64
CA VAL A 63 -5.03 -10.36 16.66
C VAL A 63 -6.26 -9.73 16.00
N ILE A 64 -7.40 -9.80 16.68
CA ILE A 64 -8.60 -9.06 16.30
C ILE A 64 -8.60 -7.74 17.08
N CYS A 65 -8.64 -6.62 16.36
CA CYS A 65 -8.66 -5.28 16.93
C CYS A 65 -9.97 -4.58 16.56
N HIS A 66 -10.79 -4.23 17.56
CA HIS A 66 -12.09 -3.62 17.34
C HIS A 66 -12.21 -2.22 17.96
N ALA A 67 -13.13 -1.41 17.44
CA ALA A 67 -13.54 -0.16 18.09
C ALA A 67 -14.17 -0.45 19.46
N ALA A 68 -14.06 0.48 20.41
CA ALA A 68 -14.43 0.24 21.81
C ALA A 68 -15.94 0.02 22.05
N ASP A 69 -16.80 0.48 21.14
CA ASP A 69 -18.26 0.35 21.29
C ASP A 69 -18.70 -1.14 21.28
N PRO A 70 -19.68 -1.53 22.14
CA PRO A 70 -20.11 -2.91 22.29
C PRO A 70 -20.52 -3.61 21.00
N ALA A 71 -21.15 -2.92 20.05
CA ALA A 71 -21.60 -3.54 18.80
C ALA A 71 -20.42 -4.04 17.96
N TRP A 72 -19.30 -3.30 17.95
CA TRP A 72 -18.07 -3.74 17.28
C TRP A 72 -17.40 -4.92 17.99
N ARG A 73 -17.47 -4.96 19.33
CA ARG A 73 -17.00 -6.11 20.10
C ARG A 73 -17.82 -7.37 19.80
N GLU A 74 -19.14 -7.23 19.65
CA GLU A 74 -20.02 -8.34 19.26
C GLU A 74 -19.69 -8.87 17.86
N ALA A 75 -19.52 -7.98 16.88
CA ALA A 75 -19.06 -8.34 15.54
C ALA A 75 -17.68 -9.03 15.58
N ALA A 76 -16.75 -8.53 16.40
CA ALA A 76 -15.42 -9.12 16.57
C ALA A 76 -15.50 -10.53 17.16
N ALA A 77 -16.40 -10.75 18.12
CA ALA A 77 -16.62 -12.05 18.73
C ALA A 77 -17.19 -13.09 17.74
N LEU A 78 -18.02 -12.66 16.76
CA LEU A 78 -18.50 -13.54 15.69
C LEU A 78 -17.33 -14.03 14.83
N ILE A 79 -16.41 -13.13 14.47
CA ILE A 79 -15.20 -13.49 13.71
C ILE A 79 -14.28 -14.39 14.54
N GLN A 80 -14.04 -14.05 15.80
CA GLN A 80 -13.21 -14.85 16.72
C GLN A 80 -13.75 -16.28 16.83
N LYS A 81 -15.07 -16.43 17.01
CA LYS A 81 -15.74 -17.72 17.07
C LYS A 81 -15.56 -18.50 15.76
N ALA A 82 -15.80 -17.87 14.61
CA ALA A 82 -15.65 -18.52 13.31
C ALA A 82 -14.21 -19.01 13.07
N VAL A 83 -13.20 -18.21 13.44
CA VAL A 83 -11.79 -18.62 13.35
C VAL A 83 -11.53 -19.83 14.25
N ALA A 84 -12.01 -19.82 15.49
CA ALA A 84 -11.79 -20.94 16.40
C ALA A 84 -12.53 -22.22 16.01
N GLU A 85 -13.74 -22.11 15.47
CA GLU A 85 -14.47 -23.26 14.92
C GLU A 85 -13.72 -23.87 13.74
N ALA A 86 -13.10 -23.04 12.89
CA ALA A 86 -12.35 -23.50 11.72
C ALA A 86 -10.95 -24.05 12.05
N THR A 87 -10.31 -23.56 13.12
CA THR A 87 -8.87 -23.79 13.39
C THR A 87 -8.56 -24.45 14.72
N GLY A 88 -9.54 -24.52 15.64
CA GLY A 88 -9.33 -24.93 17.03
C GLY A 88 -8.63 -23.88 17.91
N VAL A 89 -8.30 -22.70 17.38
CA VAL A 89 -7.53 -21.66 18.09
C VAL A 89 -8.35 -20.39 18.26
N MET A 90 -8.42 -19.90 19.50
CA MET A 90 -9.00 -18.60 19.81
C MET A 90 -7.97 -17.48 19.57
N LEU A 91 -8.28 -16.54 18.67
CA LEU A 91 -7.44 -15.35 18.49
C LEU A 91 -7.61 -14.38 19.67
N PRO A 92 -6.56 -13.67 20.12
CA PRO A 92 -6.71 -12.57 21.06
C PRO A 92 -7.57 -11.46 20.46
N MET A 93 -8.41 -10.85 21.29
CA MET A 93 -9.15 -9.62 20.97
C MET A 93 -8.59 -8.45 21.79
N LYS A 94 -8.45 -7.30 21.14
CA LYS A 94 -8.07 -6.03 21.76
C LYS A 94 -8.95 -4.92 21.22
N THR A 95 -9.15 -3.88 22.02
CA THR A 95 -9.64 -2.60 21.50
C THR A 95 -8.53 -1.86 20.76
N GLU A 96 -8.92 -0.87 19.95
CA GLU A 96 -7.98 0.04 19.29
C GLU A 96 -7.00 0.71 20.28
N ALA A 97 -7.47 1.02 21.50
CA ALA A 97 -6.65 1.66 22.53
C ALA A 97 -5.60 0.68 23.13
N GLU A 98 -5.94 -0.60 23.28
CA GLU A 98 -5.10 -1.62 23.92
C GLU A 98 -4.02 -2.24 23.01
N LEU A 99 -4.18 -2.13 21.69
CA LEU A 99 -3.23 -2.66 20.70
C LEU A 99 -2.30 -1.55 20.21
N SER A 100 -1.05 -1.45 20.68
CA SER A 100 -0.11 -0.42 20.19
C SER A 100 0.20 -0.58 18.69
N PHE A 101 0.74 0.45 18.04
CA PHE A 101 1.12 0.34 16.63
C PHE A 101 2.24 -0.67 16.43
N GLU A 102 3.21 -0.74 17.35
CA GLU A 102 4.31 -1.71 17.32
C GLU A 102 3.79 -3.14 17.45
N GLN A 103 2.78 -3.37 18.31
CA GLN A 103 2.12 -4.67 18.44
C GLN A 103 1.29 -5.05 17.21
N ALA A 104 0.69 -4.07 16.54
CA ALA A 104 -0.05 -4.28 15.31
C ALA A 104 0.91 -4.58 14.15
N ASP A 105 2.04 -3.87 14.10
CA ASP A 105 3.06 -4.01 13.06
C ASP A 105 3.85 -5.32 13.17
N SER A 106 3.78 -6.04 14.31
CA SER A 106 4.51 -7.30 14.55
C SER A 106 3.72 -8.58 14.28
N GLN A 107 2.48 -8.50 13.78
CA GLN A 107 1.61 -9.66 13.51
C GLN A 107 0.47 -9.28 12.55
N ASN A 108 -0.25 -10.27 12.03
CA ASN A 108 -1.43 -9.97 11.21
C ASN A 108 -2.57 -9.43 12.08
N VAL A 109 -3.37 -8.50 11.56
CA VAL A 109 -4.44 -7.85 12.32
C VAL A 109 -5.76 -7.92 11.57
N ILE A 110 -6.83 -8.36 12.23
CA ILE A 110 -8.20 -8.20 11.75
C ILE A 110 -8.78 -6.94 12.39
N LEU A 111 -9.16 -5.95 11.59
CA LEU A 111 -9.70 -4.68 12.03
C LEU A 111 -11.23 -4.64 11.92
N LEU A 112 -11.84 -4.19 13.02
CA LEU A 112 -13.26 -3.84 13.13
C LEU A 112 -13.42 -2.38 13.55
N GLY A 113 -14.18 -1.61 12.77
CA GLY A 113 -14.42 -0.19 12.95
C GLY A 113 -14.10 0.61 11.70
N HIS A 114 -14.13 1.93 11.81
CA HIS A 114 -13.88 2.86 10.71
C HIS A 114 -12.91 3.97 11.15
N LEU A 115 -12.62 4.91 10.24
CA LEU A 115 -11.76 6.07 10.46
C LEU A 115 -11.93 6.71 11.86
N ASP A 116 -13.17 7.04 12.23
CA ASP A 116 -13.42 7.83 13.44
C ASP A 116 -13.34 7.06 14.77
N ASN A 117 -13.33 5.73 14.77
CA ASN A 117 -13.44 4.94 16.01
C ASN A 117 -12.42 3.80 16.15
N ASN A 118 -11.52 3.64 15.18
CA ASN A 118 -10.41 2.70 15.26
C ASN A 118 -9.14 3.34 14.68
N ARG A 119 -8.19 3.70 15.55
CA ARG A 119 -6.96 4.42 15.14
C ARG A 119 -6.06 3.63 14.18
N HIS A 120 -6.19 2.31 14.13
CA HIS A 120 -5.47 1.49 13.14
C HIS A 120 -6.13 1.61 11.76
N VAL A 121 -7.46 1.65 11.70
CA VAL A 121 -8.19 1.97 10.46
C VAL A 121 -7.88 3.42 10.03
N ALA A 122 -7.84 4.38 10.96
CA ALA A 122 -7.44 5.75 10.68
C ALA A 122 -6.04 5.85 10.06
N ARG A 123 -5.06 5.11 10.61
CA ARG A 123 -3.70 5.04 10.05
C ARG A 123 -3.72 4.53 8.61
N LEU A 124 -4.51 3.49 8.30
CA LEU A 124 -4.67 2.98 6.93
C LEU A 124 -5.34 4.00 6.00
N TYR A 125 -6.41 4.64 6.48
CA TYR A 125 -7.17 5.64 5.73
C TYR A 125 -6.31 6.84 5.35
N HIS A 126 -5.57 7.42 6.30
CA HIS A 126 -4.71 8.57 6.07
C HIS A 126 -3.52 8.27 5.13
N ASN A 127 -3.17 7.00 4.96
CA ASN A 127 -2.16 6.54 3.99
C ASN A 127 -2.78 6.01 2.70
N PHE A 128 -4.07 6.27 2.46
CA PHE A 128 -4.81 5.88 1.25
C PHE A 128 -4.84 4.37 0.97
N PHE A 129 -4.66 3.53 1.99
CA PHE A 129 -4.82 2.08 1.84
C PHE A 129 -6.28 1.64 1.81
N VAL A 130 -7.16 2.41 2.45
CA VAL A 130 -8.60 2.15 2.55
C VAL A 130 -9.36 3.48 2.53
N CYS A 131 -10.67 3.43 2.25
CA CYS A 131 -11.57 4.59 2.29
C CYS A 131 -12.71 4.41 3.31
N LEU A 132 -12.48 3.63 4.37
CA LEU A 132 -13.54 3.27 5.31
C LEU A 132 -13.80 4.34 6.38
N ASP A 133 -14.88 5.10 6.19
CA ASP A 133 -15.41 6.09 7.14
C ASP A 133 -16.91 5.87 7.43
N VAL A 134 -17.53 6.78 8.19
CA VAL A 134 -18.96 6.71 8.58
C VAL A 134 -19.94 6.87 7.42
N GLY A 135 -19.49 7.33 6.25
CA GLY A 135 -20.33 7.52 5.06
C GLY A 135 -20.09 6.48 3.96
N PHE A 136 -18.92 5.84 3.93
CA PHE A 136 -18.45 5.04 2.80
C PHE A 136 -19.34 3.85 2.44
N THR A 137 -19.70 3.00 3.41
CA THR A 137 -20.51 1.80 3.14
C THR A 137 -22.00 2.02 3.41
N GLY A 138 -22.37 3.12 4.05
CA GLY A 138 -23.74 3.39 4.50
C GLY A 138 -24.18 2.49 5.65
N ARG A 139 -25.46 2.57 6.05
CA ARG A 139 -25.96 1.95 7.29
C ARG A 139 -25.91 0.42 7.34
N ASN A 140 -26.04 -0.23 6.18
CA ASN A 140 -26.12 -1.69 6.08
C ASN A 140 -24.98 -2.30 5.25
N GLY A 141 -24.04 -1.49 4.80
CA GLY A 141 -22.93 -1.95 3.96
C GLY A 141 -21.69 -2.27 4.78
N TYR A 142 -20.83 -3.10 4.20
CA TYR A 142 -19.56 -3.52 4.81
C TYR A 142 -18.43 -3.51 3.78
N GLU A 143 -17.20 -3.52 4.28
CA GLU A 143 -15.96 -3.71 3.54
C GLU A 143 -15.23 -4.94 4.08
N MET A 144 -14.93 -5.85 3.16
CA MET A 144 -14.02 -6.98 3.37
C MET A 144 -12.80 -6.78 2.47
N ARG A 145 -11.63 -6.50 3.05
CA ARG A 145 -10.42 -6.19 2.28
C ARG A 145 -9.16 -6.72 2.97
N SER A 146 -8.27 -7.31 2.19
CA SER A 146 -6.88 -7.53 2.62
C SER A 146 -6.03 -6.34 2.21
N VAL A 147 -5.29 -5.78 3.16
CA VAL A 147 -4.26 -4.76 2.95
C VAL A 147 -2.91 -5.44 3.18
N HIS A 148 -2.23 -5.74 2.07
CA HIS A 148 -0.99 -6.50 2.09
C HIS A 148 0.19 -5.63 2.51
N ASP A 149 0.80 -5.97 3.65
CA ASP A 149 2.00 -5.33 4.19
C ASP A 149 2.03 -3.79 4.01
N PRO A 150 1.06 -3.05 4.61
CA PRO A 150 0.91 -1.61 4.37
C PRO A 150 2.14 -0.81 4.81
N PHE A 151 2.90 -1.31 5.78
CA PHE A 151 4.01 -0.58 6.39
C PHE A 151 5.38 -1.24 6.22
N GLY A 152 5.51 -2.28 5.39
CA GLY A 152 6.79 -2.96 5.16
C GLY A 152 7.26 -3.83 6.33
N THR A 153 6.33 -4.27 7.19
CA THR A 153 6.59 -5.06 8.40
C THR A 153 6.38 -6.55 8.18
N LYS A 154 6.02 -6.96 6.96
CA LYS A 154 5.70 -8.33 6.53
C LYS A 154 4.38 -8.88 7.09
N HIS A 155 3.53 -8.01 7.61
CA HIS A 155 2.25 -8.38 8.21
C HIS A 155 1.08 -7.67 7.54
N ASN A 156 0.02 -8.43 7.30
CA ASN A 156 -1.18 -7.98 6.61
C ASN A 156 -2.22 -7.49 7.60
N TYR A 157 -3.04 -6.56 7.14
CA TYR A 157 -4.26 -6.14 7.82
C TYR A 157 -5.45 -6.67 7.03
N ILE A 158 -6.47 -7.18 7.71
CA ILE A 158 -7.76 -7.56 7.13
C ILE A 158 -8.80 -6.61 7.69
N LEU A 159 -9.52 -5.89 6.83
CA LEU A 159 -10.73 -5.18 7.23
C LEU A 159 -11.91 -6.13 7.12
N ALA A 160 -12.66 -6.23 8.20
CA ALA A 160 -13.98 -6.84 8.26
C ALA A 160 -14.91 -5.87 8.99
N SER A 161 -15.27 -4.78 8.32
CA SER A 161 -15.79 -3.58 8.96
C SER A 161 -16.86 -2.89 8.11
N GLY A 162 -17.45 -1.81 8.62
CA GLY A 162 -18.40 -0.97 7.90
C GLY A 162 -18.45 0.43 8.49
N SER A 163 -19.29 1.29 7.94
CA SER A 163 -19.65 2.57 8.57
C SER A 163 -20.39 2.36 9.89
N PHE A 164 -21.06 1.21 10.07
CA PHE A 164 -21.75 0.78 11.28
C PHE A 164 -21.43 -0.69 11.57
N ALA A 165 -21.55 -1.09 12.83
CA ALA A 165 -21.33 -2.47 13.30
C ALA A 165 -22.48 -3.40 12.91
#